data_AF-A0A5B2W2U1-F1
#
_entry.id   AF-A0A5B2W2U1-F1
#
_cell.length_a   1.000
_cell.length_b   1.000
_cell.length_c   1.000
_cell.angle_alpha   90.00
_cell.angle_beta   90.00
_cell.angle_gamma   90.00
#
_symmetry.space_group_name_H-M   'P 1'
#
loop_
_entity.id
_entity.type
_entity.pdbx_description
1 polymer ?
#
loop_
_entity_poly.entity_id
_entity_poly.type
_entity_poly.pdbx_seq_one_letter_code
_entity_poly.pdbx_strand_id
1 'polypeptide(L)'
;PRFKSRKDNRQSFRLTRNGFSLRPDGRLYLAKVGEVRVRWSRDLPSEPSSVTIIREPDGHYYASFVVKVEPTPLPPVEREAGIDLGIARLATVADTTGGRVEVANPRHLAGRLRKLARLEREKHRRAKGGAN
;
A
#
# COMPACT_ATOMS: atom_id res chain seq x y z
N PRO A 1 7.11 -18.42 -15.41
CA PRO A 1 6.01 -18.39 -14.39
C PRO A 1 6.54 -18.84 -13.02
N ARG A 2 6.29 -18.07 -11.94
CA ARG A 2 6.59 -18.51 -10.56
C ARG A 2 5.31 -19.03 -9.91
N PHE A 3 5.26 -20.32 -9.62
CA PHE A 3 4.14 -20.91 -8.89
C PHE A 3 4.11 -20.39 -7.45
N LYS A 4 2.92 -20.08 -6.94
CA LYS A 4 2.74 -19.67 -5.54
C LYS A 4 3.04 -20.85 -4.62
N SER A 5 3.68 -20.58 -3.50
CA SER A 5 3.88 -21.57 -2.45
C SER A 5 2.53 -22.01 -1.87
N ARG A 6 2.40 -23.28 -1.47
CA ARG A 6 1.23 -23.76 -0.71
C ARG A 6 1.05 -23.03 0.63
N LYS A 7 2.09 -22.35 1.12
CA LYS A 7 2.05 -21.52 2.34
C LYS A 7 1.55 -20.09 2.06
N ASP A 8 1.47 -19.69 0.79
CA ASP A 8 0.95 -18.38 0.40
C ASP A 8 -0.58 -18.46 0.28
N ASN A 9 -1.26 -18.07 1.36
CA ASN A 9 -2.71 -17.99 1.42
C ASN A 9 -3.26 -16.67 0.84
N ARG A 10 -2.41 -15.81 0.24
CA ARG A 10 -2.84 -14.53 -0.31
C ARG A 10 -3.65 -14.75 -1.58
N GLN A 11 -4.94 -14.48 -1.48
CA GLN A 11 -5.84 -14.48 -2.62
C GLN A 11 -5.67 -13.17 -3.38
N SER A 12 -4.89 -13.23 -4.44
CA SER A 12 -4.66 -12.10 -5.33
C SER A 12 -4.46 -12.54 -6.77
N PHE A 13 -4.97 -11.73 -7.69
CA PHE A 13 -4.70 -11.85 -9.12
C PHE A 13 -4.66 -10.46 -9.75
N ARG A 14 -3.85 -10.32 -10.80
CA ARG A 14 -3.70 -9.08 -11.57
C ARG A 14 -4.25 -9.30 -12.97
N LEU A 15 -4.97 -8.30 -13.46
CA LEU A 15 -5.42 -8.20 -14.83
C LEU A 15 -4.79 -6.95 -15.45
N THR A 16 -4.23 -7.09 -16.64
CA THR A 16 -3.73 -5.98 -17.47
C THR A 16 -4.81 -5.52 -18.44
N ARG A 17 -4.48 -4.60 -19.35
CA ARG A 17 -5.35 -4.20 -20.46
C ARG A 17 -5.99 -5.43 -21.13
N ASN A 18 -7.28 -5.32 -21.47
CA ASN A 18 -8.18 -6.37 -21.99
C ASN A 18 -8.67 -7.41 -20.96
N GLY A 19 -8.06 -7.48 -19.78
CA GLY A 19 -8.52 -8.37 -18.70
C GLY A 19 -9.60 -7.77 -17.81
N PHE A 20 -9.84 -6.45 -17.89
CA PHE A 20 -10.81 -5.74 -17.08
C PHE A 20 -11.33 -4.50 -17.82
N SER A 21 -12.46 -3.94 -17.38
CA SER A 21 -12.96 -2.65 -17.86
C SER A 21 -13.82 -1.97 -16.80
N LEU A 22 -13.89 -0.63 -16.86
CA LEU A 22 -14.78 0.17 -16.03
C LEU A 22 -16.07 0.43 -16.79
N ARG A 23 -17.22 0.21 -16.14
CA ARG A 23 -18.53 0.42 -16.73
C ARG A 23 -19.05 1.82 -16.44
N PRO A 24 -19.88 2.41 -17.31
CA PRO A 24 -20.49 3.72 -17.08
C PRO A 24 -21.32 3.80 -15.79
N ASP A 25 -21.85 2.68 -15.32
CA ASP A 25 -22.63 2.59 -14.08
C ASP A 25 -21.75 2.45 -12.81
N GLY A 26 -20.42 2.59 -12.95
CA GLY A 26 -19.47 2.50 -11.85
C GLY A 26 -19.08 1.08 -11.46
N ARG A 27 -19.53 0.05 -12.19
CA ARG A 27 -19.07 -1.34 -11.97
C ARG A 27 -17.70 -1.60 -12.57
N LEU A 28 -17.03 -2.60 -12.02
CA LEU A 28 -15.78 -3.14 -12.55
C LEU A 28 -16.05 -4.49 -13.19
N TYR A 29 -15.77 -4.62 -14.47
CA TYR A 29 -15.74 -5.92 -15.14
C TYR A 29 -14.36 -6.55 -14.98
N LEU A 30 -14.34 -7.84 -14.64
CA LEU A 30 -13.14 -8.66 -14.49
C LEU A 30 -13.30 -9.92 -15.34
N ALA A 31 -12.35 -10.19 -16.23
CA ALA A 31 -12.37 -11.40 -17.05
C ALA A 31 -12.47 -12.64 -16.15
N LYS A 32 -13.29 -13.62 -16.57
CA LYS A 32 -13.60 -14.87 -15.84
C LYS A 32 -14.39 -14.71 -14.52
N VAL A 33 -14.68 -13.48 -14.08
CA VAL A 33 -15.48 -13.20 -12.87
C VAL A 33 -16.80 -12.52 -13.22
N GLY A 34 -16.79 -11.60 -14.19
CA GLY A 34 -17.95 -10.79 -14.56
C GLY A 34 -17.91 -9.40 -13.92
N GLU A 35 -19.08 -8.78 -13.79
CA GLU A 35 -19.22 -7.43 -13.26
C GLU A 35 -19.40 -7.43 -11.75
N VAL A 36 -18.60 -6.62 -11.06
CA VAL A 36 -18.68 -6.45 -9.61
C VAL A 36 -18.97 -5.01 -9.25
N ARG A 37 -19.75 -4.83 -8.18
CA ARG A 37 -19.96 -3.51 -7.58
C ARG A 37 -18.70 -3.12 -6.81
N VAL A 38 -18.22 -1.90 -7.02
CA VAL A 38 -17.04 -1.36 -6.34
C VAL A 38 -17.47 -0.18 -5.50
N ARG A 39 -17.03 -0.15 -4.24
CA ARG A 39 -17.07 1.07 -3.43
C ARG A 39 -15.81 1.87 -3.75
N TRP A 40 -15.97 2.92 -4.56
CA TRP A 40 -14.87 3.78 -4.96
C TRP A 40 -14.39 4.64 -3.78
N SER A 41 -13.08 4.64 -3.54
CA SER A 41 -12.45 5.49 -2.53
C SER A 41 -12.09 6.88 -3.08
N ARG A 42 -12.01 7.00 -4.41
CA ARG A 42 -11.76 8.21 -5.20
C ARG A 42 -11.97 7.91 -6.69
N ASP A 43 -12.13 8.95 -7.49
CA ASP A 43 -12.07 8.84 -8.95
C ASP A 43 -10.66 8.51 -9.42
N LEU A 44 -10.56 7.79 -10.54
CA LEU A 44 -9.26 7.46 -11.13
C LEU A 44 -8.74 8.66 -11.93
N PRO A 45 -7.50 9.12 -11.68
CA PRO A 45 -6.94 10.28 -12.35
C PRO A 45 -6.62 10.04 -13.83
N SER A 46 -6.54 8.77 -14.26
CA SER A 46 -6.36 8.38 -15.65
C SER A 46 -6.98 7.00 -15.88
N GLU A 47 -7.05 6.60 -17.16
CA GLU A 47 -7.31 5.21 -17.49
C GLU A 47 -6.25 4.29 -16.84
N PRO A 48 -6.66 3.25 -16.10
CA PRO A 48 -5.73 2.34 -15.46
C PRO A 48 -5.09 1.36 -16.46
N SER A 49 -3.81 1.05 -16.26
CA SER A 49 -3.07 0.05 -17.07
C SER A 49 -3.26 -1.39 -16.56
N SER A 50 -3.57 -1.54 -15.28
CA SER A 50 -3.87 -2.82 -14.65
C SER A 50 -4.73 -2.63 -13.40
N VAL A 51 -5.42 -3.69 -13.02
CA VAL A 51 -6.10 -3.82 -11.73
C VAL A 51 -5.59 -5.07 -11.03
N THR A 52 -5.33 -4.97 -9.72
CA THR A 52 -5.01 -6.10 -8.87
C THR A 52 -6.12 -6.27 -7.85
N ILE A 53 -6.78 -7.43 -7.88
CA ILE A 53 -7.79 -7.81 -6.90
C ILE A 53 -7.08 -8.56 -5.78
N ILE A 54 -7.29 -8.11 -4.55
CA ILE A 54 -6.58 -8.63 -3.38
C ILE A 54 -7.59 -8.81 -2.25
N ARG A 55 -7.60 -9.99 -1.62
CA ARG A 55 -8.29 -10.19 -0.34
C ARG A 55 -7.32 -9.89 0.80
N GLU A 56 -7.70 -8.95 1.66
CA GLU A 56 -6.92 -8.62 2.86
C GLU A 56 -7.41 -9.43 4.08
N PRO A 57 -6.65 -9.49 5.20
CA PRO A 57 -7.02 -10.25 6.40
C PRO A 57 -8.33 -9.83 7.08
N ASP A 58 -8.83 -8.63 6.77
CA ASP A 58 -10.15 -8.17 7.18
C ASP A 58 -11.30 -8.91 6.48
N GLY A 59 -10.98 -9.76 5.49
CA GLY A 59 -11.93 -10.55 4.73
C GLY A 59 -12.47 -9.83 3.49
N HIS A 60 -12.15 -8.55 3.31
CA HIS A 60 -12.63 -7.74 2.19
C HIS A 60 -11.74 -7.88 0.96
N TYR A 61 -12.34 -7.69 -0.22
CA TYR A 61 -11.63 -7.58 -1.48
C TYR A 61 -11.42 -6.11 -1.85
N TYR A 62 -10.20 -5.79 -2.26
CA TYR A 62 -9.80 -4.47 -2.72
C TYR A 62 -9.35 -4.54 -4.18
N ALA A 63 -9.71 -3.52 -4.95
CA ALA A 63 -9.22 -3.30 -6.31
C ALA A 63 -8.16 -2.21 -6.29
N SER A 64 -6.91 -2.57 -6.60
CA SER A 64 -5.78 -1.64 -6.70
C SER A 64 -5.47 -1.38 -8.17
N PHE A 65 -5.65 -0.13 -8.59
CA PHE A 65 -5.44 0.31 -9.96
C PHE A 65 -4.07 0.95 -10.13
N VAL A 66 -3.40 0.62 -11.23
CA VAL A 66 -2.19 1.33 -11.66
C VAL A 66 -2.61 2.38 -12.68
N VAL A 67 -2.46 3.65 -12.33
CA VAL A 67 -2.84 4.81 -13.15
C VAL A 67 -1.61 5.68 -13.43
N LYS A 68 -1.69 6.47 -14.49
CA LYS A 68 -0.74 7.56 -14.73
C LYS A 68 -1.26 8.81 -14.02
N VAL A 69 -0.35 9.59 -13.46
CA VAL A 69 -0.66 10.88 -12.86
C VAL A 69 0.37 11.84 -13.42
N GLU A 70 -0.10 12.90 -14.07
CA GLU A 70 0.80 13.94 -14.55
C GLU A 70 1.43 14.65 -13.35
N PRO A 71 2.75 14.86 -13.35
CA PRO A 71 3.40 15.61 -12.30
C PRO A 71 2.86 17.05 -12.31
N THR A 72 2.57 17.60 -11.13
CA THR A 72 2.32 19.03 -10.97
C THR A 72 3.65 19.68 -10.59
N PRO A 73 4.39 20.28 -11.54
CA PRO A 73 5.67 20.89 -11.23
C PRO A 73 5.45 22.05 -10.26
N LEU A 74 6.31 22.13 -9.26
CA LEU A 74 6.39 23.29 -8.37
C LEU A 74 7.23 24.38 -9.04
N PRO A 75 7.06 25.66 -8.65
CA PRO A 75 7.93 26.73 -9.11
C PRO A 75 9.40 26.39 -8.86
N PRO A 76 10.32 26.74 -9.78
CA PRO A 76 11.73 26.51 -9.59
C PRO A 76 12.23 27.29 -8.36
N VAL A 77 13.14 26.67 -7.62
CA VAL A 77 13.82 27.28 -6.47
C VAL A 77 15.32 27.14 -6.65
N GLU A 78 16.07 28.19 -6.29
CA GLU A 78 17.54 28.17 -6.33
C GLU A 78 18.15 27.36 -5.18
N ARG A 79 17.35 27.08 -4.15
CA ARG A 79 17.78 26.32 -2.98
C ARG A 79 17.66 24.82 -3.24
N GLU A 80 18.81 24.16 -3.23
CA GLU A 80 18.89 22.69 -3.19
C GLU A 80 19.05 22.19 -1.75
N ALA A 81 18.55 20.97 -1.48
CA ALA A 81 18.71 20.30 -0.20
C ALA A 81 19.01 18.81 -0.38
N GLY A 82 20.01 18.32 0.35
CA GLY A 82 20.30 16.90 0.51
C GLY A 82 19.49 16.33 1.68
N ILE A 83 18.89 15.15 1.47
CA ILE A 83 18.13 14.43 2.50
C ILE A 83 18.81 13.10 2.77
N ASP A 84 19.32 12.91 3.99
CA ASP A 84 19.83 11.63 4.47
C ASP A 84 18.83 11.00 5.45
N LEU A 85 18.47 9.73 5.23
CA LEU A 85 17.49 9.01 6.05
C LEU A 85 18.20 7.99 6.94
N GLY A 86 17.86 8.00 8.24
CA GLY A 86 18.58 7.20 9.23
C GLY A 86 17.70 6.46 10.24
N ILE A 87 18.36 5.60 11.01
CA ILE A 87 17.74 4.90 12.14
C ILE A 87 17.83 5.76 13.41
N ALA A 88 18.96 6.45 13.63
CA ALA A 88 19.13 7.33 14.77
C ALA A 88 18.21 8.57 14.70
N ARG A 89 18.11 9.16 13.51
CA ARG A 89 17.24 10.28 13.14
C ARG A 89 16.49 9.90 11.88
N LEU A 90 15.21 10.25 11.78
CA LEU A 90 14.39 9.88 10.63
C LEU A 90 14.96 10.49 9.35
N ALA A 91 15.29 11.77 9.41
CA ALA A 91 15.90 12.50 8.31
C ALA A 91 16.86 13.58 8.84
N THR A 92 17.95 13.81 8.12
CA THR A 92 18.76 15.02 8.23
C THR A 92 18.66 15.74 6.90
N VAL A 93 18.22 16.99 6.92
CA VAL A 93 18.10 17.84 5.75
C VAL A 93 19.15 18.93 5.85
N ALA A 94 20.04 19.01 4.86
CA ALA A 94 21.01 20.08 4.75
C ALA A 94 20.77 20.81 3.44
N ASP A 95 20.69 22.15 3.49
CA ASP A 95 20.48 22.98 2.31
C ASP A 95 21.73 23.77 1.91
N THR A 96 21.70 24.28 0.68
CA THR A 96 22.76 25.10 0.08
C THR A 96 23.02 26.44 0.78
N THR A 97 22.14 26.87 1.70
CA THR A 97 22.34 28.07 2.51
C THR A 97 23.15 27.82 3.78
N GLY A 98 23.54 26.55 4.03
CA GLY A 98 24.18 26.11 5.27
C GLY A 98 23.19 25.74 6.37
N GLY A 99 21.88 25.79 6.08
CA GLY A 99 20.83 25.38 6.99
C GLY A 99 20.82 23.87 7.19
N ARG A 100 20.64 23.42 8.44
CA ARG A 100 20.51 22.01 8.79
C ARG A 100 19.32 21.78 9.71
N VAL A 101 18.45 20.86 9.32
CA VAL A 101 17.28 20.45 10.11
C VAL A 101 17.35 18.95 10.36
N GLU A 102 17.16 18.56 11.62
CA GLU A 102 17.12 17.14 12.02
C GLU A 102 15.69 16.76 12.38
N VAL A 103 15.17 15.73 11.71
CA VAL A 103 13.87 15.14 12.00
C VAL A 103 14.08 13.95 12.92
N ALA A 104 13.57 14.05 14.15
CA ALA A 104 13.67 12.98 15.13
C ALA A 104 12.99 11.69 14.62
N ASN A 105 13.58 10.53 14.93
CA ASN A 105 12.94 9.24 14.63
C ASN A 105 11.88 8.92 15.69
N PRO A 106 10.58 8.85 15.34
CA PRO A 106 9.53 8.51 16.30
C PRO A 106 9.55 7.03 16.74
N ARG A 107 10.44 6.21 16.16
CA ARG A 107 10.66 4.79 16.48
C ARG A 107 9.37 3.96 16.45
N HIS A 108 8.45 4.27 15.53
CA HIS A 108 7.17 3.57 15.40
C HIS A 108 7.34 2.06 15.25
N LEU A 109 8.36 1.61 14.52
CA LEU A 109 8.66 0.19 14.34
C LEU A 109 8.94 -0.51 15.68
N ALA A 110 9.76 0.07 16.54
CA ALA A 110 10.08 -0.51 17.84
C ALA A 110 8.84 -0.64 18.74
N GLY A 111 7.95 0.36 18.71
CA GLY A 111 6.65 0.28 19.41
C GLY A 111 5.75 -0.83 18.84
N ARG A 112 5.63 -0.91 17.51
CA ARG A 112 4.82 -1.93 16.84
C ARG A 112 5.36 -3.34 17.03
N LEU A 113 6.68 -3.54 17.00
CA LEU A 113 7.32 -4.84 17.25
C LEU A 113 7.10 -5.32 18.68
N ARG A 114 7.18 -4.44 19.69
CA ARG A 114 6.84 -4.79 21.08
C ARG A 114 5.37 -5.23 21.19
N LYS A 115 4.45 -4.50 20.55
CA LYS A 115 3.02 -4.87 20.50
C LYS A 115 2.82 -6.21 19.78
N LEU A 116 3.47 -6.42 18.64
CA LEU A 116 3.40 -7.66 17.88
C LEU A 116 3.87 -8.85 18.73
N ALA A 117 5.05 -8.75 19.34
CA ALA A 117 5.58 -9.81 20.20
C ALA A 117 4.65 -10.14 21.38
N ARG A 118 3.98 -9.13 21.97
CA ARG A 118 2.95 -9.37 23.00
C ARG A 118 1.77 -10.14 22.43
N LEU A 119 1.22 -9.71 21.30
CA LEU A 119 0.07 -10.35 20.65
C LEU A 119 0.40 -11.78 20.18
N GLU A 120 1.61 -12.04 19.71
CA GLU A 120 2.06 -13.38 19.33
C GLU A 120 2.15 -14.32 20.53
N ARG A 121 2.66 -13.86 21.68
CA ARG A 121 2.65 -14.64 22.92
C ARG A 121 1.24 -14.92 23.43
N GLU A 122 0.35 -13.93 23.34
CA GLU A 122 -1.07 -14.10 23.69
C GLU A 122 -1.73 -15.13 22.78
N LYS A 123 -1.54 -15.00 21.46
CA LYS A 123 -2.04 -15.95 20.47
C LYS A 123 -1.53 -17.36 20.72
N HIS A 124 -0.25 -17.54 21.04
CA HIS A 124 0.33 -18.86 21.33
C HIS A 124 -0.31 -19.53 22.56
N ARG A 125 -0.73 -18.76 23.56
CA ARG A 125 -1.40 -19.28 24.75
C ARG A 125 -2.89 -19.56 24.55
N ARG A 126 -3.50 -19.05 23.48
CA ARG A 126 -4.94 -19.23 23.21
C ARG A 126 -5.18 -20.46 22.34
N ALA A 127 -6.17 -21.26 22.72
CA ALA A 127 -6.63 -22.38 21.91
C ALA A 127 -7.47 -21.86 20.73
N LYS A 128 -7.26 -22.44 19.55
CA LYS A 128 -8.04 -22.08 18.36
C LYS A 128 -9.52 -22.43 18.60
N GLY A 129 -10.40 -21.42 18.59
CA GLY A 129 -11.84 -21.59 18.85
C GLY A 129 -12.23 -21.50 20.33
N GLY A 130 -11.30 -21.16 21.23
CA GLY A 130 -11.62 -20.92 22.63
C GLY A 130 -12.39 -19.60 22.84
N ALA A 131 -13.12 -19.51 23.95
CA ALA A 131 -13.88 -18.32 24.34
C ALA A 131 -13.00 -17.13 24.80
N ASN A 132 -11.67 -17.26 24.72
CA ASN A 132 -10.67 -16.23 25.04
C ASN A 132 -9.54 -16.23 24.00
#